data_AF-A0A382W6B1-F1
#
_entry.id   AF-A0A382W6B1-F1
#
_cell.length_a   1.000
_cell.length_b   1.000
_cell.length_c   1.000
_cell.angle_alpha   90.00
_cell.angle_beta   90.00
_cell.angle_gamma   90.00
#
_symmetry.space_group_name_H-M   'P 1'
#
loop_
_entity.id
_entity.type
_entity.pdbx_description
1 polymer ?
#
loop_
_entity_poly.entity_id
_entity_poly.type
_entity_poly.pdbx_seq_one_letter_code
_entity_poly.pdbx_strand_id
1 'polypeptide(L)'
;VTLILIILVNNKNKEIMALNIRELIVINEMSLTVGLVMLTIGNFLGGMWANESWGRYWGWDPKETWALISIMIYAFVLHMRLIPSLKSQFSFTIASIISYGTILMTYFGVNFYLAGLHSYAKDDQQISFLYAGLTLLMVCILAFLAYPKYSKYLKNNRKFNLDQL
;
A
#
# COMPACT_ATOMS: atom_id res chain seq x y z
N VAL A 1 4.59 6.23 -8.84
CA VAL A 1 4.60 7.52 -9.57
C VAL A 1 4.89 8.70 -8.65
N THR A 2 4.14 8.90 -7.56
CA THR A 2 4.30 10.04 -6.65
C THR A 2 5.73 10.25 -6.13
N LEU A 3 6.44 9.19 -5.74
CA LEU A 3 7.86 9.29 -5.32
C LEU A 3 8.77 9.83 -6.42
N ILE A 4 8.55 9.43 -7.68
CA ILE A 4 9.32 9.91 -8.83
C ILE A 4 9.06 11.41 -9.03
N LEU A 5 7.79 11.82 -8.95
CA LEU A 5 7.42 13.23 -9.06
C LEU A 5 8.09 14.09 -7.97
N ILE A 6 8.15 13.59 -6.73
CA ILE A 6 8.86 14.26 -5.63
C ILE A 6 10.35 14.43 -5.93
N ILE A 7 11.01 13.44 -6.53
CA ILE A 7 12.43 13.51 -6.90
C ILE A 7 12.68 14.61 -7.94
N LEU A 8 11.77 14.78 -8.90
CA LEU A 8 11.87 15.74 -10.00
C LEU A 8 11.53 17.18 -9.61
N VAL A 9 11.19 17.43 -8.34
CA VAL A 9 10.90 18.78 -7.83
C VAL A 9 12.16 19.65 -7.82
N ASN A 10 12.00 20.86 -8.34
CA ASN A 10 12.99 21.93 -8.35
C ASN A 10 12.34 23.29 -8.03
N ASN A 11 13.16 24.34 -7.89
CA ASN A 11 12.67 25.69 -7.55
C ASN A 11 11.69 26.28 -8.58
N LYS A 12 11.81 25.89 -9.86
CA LYS A 12 11.03 26.44 -10.97
C LYS A 12 9.66 25.77 -11.10
N ASN A 13 9.56 24.48 -10.80
CA ASN A 13 8.35 23.66 -11.00
C ASN A 13 7.62 23.28 -9.70
N LYS A 14 8.10 23.72 -8.54
CA LYS A 14 7.59 23.31 -7.21
C LYS A 14 6.07 23.46 -7.03
N GLU A 15 5.46 24.51 -7.59
CA GLU A 15 4.02 24.76 -7.39
C GLU A 15 3.17 23.79 -8.22
N ILE A 16 3.50 23.61 -9.50
CA ILE A 16 2.84 22.65 -10.38
C ILE A 16 3.02 21.23 -9.85
N MET A 17 4.24 20.88 -9.42
CA MET A 17 4.47 19.55 -8.85
C MET A 17 3.71 19.32 -7.55
N ALA A 18 3.63 20.32 -6.68
CA ALA A 18 2.87 20.20 -5.43
C ALA A 18 1.38 19.92 -5.68
N LEU A 19 0.79 20.56 -6.69
CA LEU A 19 -0.59 20.31 -7.13
C LEU A 19 -0.77 18.88 -7.64
N ASN A 20 0.04 18.46 -8.60
CA ASN A 20 -0.05 17.12 -9.19
C ASN A 20 0.15 16.02 -8.13
N ILE A 21 1.12 16.21 -7.22
CA ILE A 21 1.37 15.27 -6.11
C ILE A 21 0.15 15.19 -5.18
N ARG A 22 -0.47 16.34 -4.87
CA ARG A 22 -1.68 16.37 -4.04
C ARG A 22 -2.84 15.62 -4.70
N GLU A 23 -3.10 15.88 -5.97
CA GLU A 23 -4.16 15.19 -6.72
C GLU A 23 -3.95 13.68 -6.74
N LEU A 24 -2.72 13.22 -7.01
CA LEU A 24 -2.39 11.80 -6.97
C LEU A 24 -2.58 11.19 -5.57
N ILE A 25 -2.26 11.92 -4.51
CA ILE A 25 -2.49 11.47 -3.13
C ILE A 25 -3.98 11.32 -2.86
N VAL A 26 -4.80 12.29 -3.27
CA VAL A 26 -6.27 12.24 -3.08
C VAL A 26 -6.89 11.08 -3.87
N ILE A 27 -6.46 10.86 -5.12
CA ILE A 27 -6.91 9.71 -5.93
C ILE A 27 -6.54 8.39 -5.26
N ASN A 28 -5.32 8.30 -4.72
CA ASN A 28 -4.84 7.11 -4.02
C ASN A 28 -5.62 6.87 -2.71
N GLU A 29 -5.94 7.93 -1.97
CA GLU A 29 -6.79 7.87 -0.77
C GLU A 29 -8.20 7.34 -1.09
N MET A 30 -8.83 7.86 -2.15
CA MET A 30 -10.13 7.35 -2.62
C MET A 30 -10.04 5.88 -3.03
N SER A 31 -8.97 5.51 -3.75
CA SER A 31 -8.74 4.14 -4.21
C SER A 31 -8.51 3.16 -3.05
N LEU A 32 -7.74 3.56 -2.02
CA LEU A 32 -7.57 2.77 -0.80
C LEU A 32 -8.87 2.63 -0.01
N THR A 33 -9.70 3.68 0.02
CA THR A 33 -11.01 3.63 0.69
C THR A 33 -11.93 2.63 0.00
N VAL A 34 -12.04 2.69 -1.33
CA VAL A 34 -12.81 1.70 -2.11
C VAL A 34 -12.23 0.30 -1.91
N GLY A 35 -10.90 0.16 -1.92
CA GLY A 35 -10.21 -1.10 -1.66
C GLY A 35 -10.56 -1.68 -0.29
N LEU A 36 -10.55 -0.88 0.78
CA LEU A 36 -10.91 -1.33 2.12
C LEU A 36 -12.35 -1.84 2.18
N VAL A 37 -13.30 -1.11 1.59
CA VAL A 37 -14.71 -1.51 1.57
C VAL A 37 -14.88 -2.83 0.81
N MET A 38 -14.30 -2.93 -0.39
CA MET A 38 -14.38 -4.14 -1.20
C MET A 38 -13.69 -5.34 -0.55
N LEU A 39 -12.52 -5.14 0.07
CA LEU A 39 -11.81 -6.20 0.80
C LEU A 39 -12.62 -6.69 1.99
N THR A 40 -13.25 -5.79 2.72
CA THR A 40 -14.08 -6.15 3.88
C THR A 40 -15.29 -6.97 3.45
N ILE A 41 -16.05 -6.50 2.46
CA ILE A 41 -17.21 -7.22 1.92
C ILE A 41 -16.78 -8.58 1.34
N GLY A 42 -15.70 -8.60 0.53
CA GLY A 42 -15.17 -9.82 -0.05
C GLY A 42 -14.73 -10.83 0.99
N ASN A 43 -14.14 -10.39 2.11
CA ASN A 43 -13.73 -11.28 3.19
C ASN A 43 -14.94 -11.91 3.91
N PHE A 44 -16.01 -11.14 4.16
CA PHE A 44 -17.24 -11.68 4.74
C PHE A 44 -17.95 -12.67 3.81
N LEU A 45 -18.09 -12.31 2.53
CA LEU A 45 -18.67 -13.20 1.52
C LEU A 45 -17.84 -14.47 1.33
N GLY A 46 -16.51 -14.35 1.36
CA GLY A 46 -15.59 -15.48 1.34
C GLY A 46 -15.80 -16.43 2.53
N GLY A 47 -15.99 -15.88 3.74
CA GLY A 47 -16.31 -16.68 4.92
C GLY A 47 -17.65 -17.41 4.82
N MET A 48 -18.68 -16.79 4.25
CA MET A 48 -19.96 -17.47 3.97
C MET A 48 -19.78 -18.62 3.00
N TRP A 49 -19.05 -18.40 1.91
CA TRP A 49 -18.75 -19.44 0.93
C TRP A 49 -17.90 -20.59 1.50
N ALA A 50 -16.96 -20.28 2.40
CA ALA A 50 -16.15 -21.27 3.09
C ALA A 50 -17.00 -22.17 3.99
N ASN A 51 -18.06 -21.63 4.61
CA ASN A 51 -19.00 -22.42 5.40
C ASN A 51 -19.75 -23.43 4.52
N GLU A 52 -20.30 -22.98 3.40
CA GLU A 52 -21.01 -23.84 2.46
C GLU A 52 -20.10 -24.93 1.85
N SER A 53 -18.81 -24.61 1.65
CA SER A 53 -17.88 -25.52 0.98
C SER A 53 -17.21 -26.52 1.94
N TRP A 54 -16.84 -26.06 3.14
CA TRP A 54 -15.97 -26.80 4.07
C TRP A 54 -16.54 -26.88 5.50
N GLY A 55 -17.77 -26.41 5.74
CA GLY A 55 -18.47 -26.50 7.03
C GLY A 55 -17.96 -25.55 8.11
N ARG A 56 -17.11 -24.55 7.76
CA ARG A 56 -16.56 -23.57 8.70
C ARG A 56 -16.40 -22.19 8.06
N TYR A 57 -16.61 -21.12 8.83
CA TYR A 57 -16.47 -19.74 8.33
C TYR A 57 -15.02 -19.25 8.19
N TRP A 58 -14.10 -19.81 8.97
CA TRP A 58 -12.71 -19.37 9.04
C TRP A 58 -11.81 -20.52 9.54
N GLY A 59 -10.69 -20.73 8.87
CA GLY A 59 -9.70 -21.77 9.12
C GLY A 59 -8.31 -21.27 9.51
N TRP A 60 -8.05 -19.96 9.54
CA TRP A 60 -6.73 -19.36 9.82
C TRP A 60 -5.63 -19.84 8.87
N ASP A 61 -5.98 -20.24 7.65
CA ASP A 61 -4.97 -20.56 6.67
C ASP A 61 -4.21 -19.28 6.24
N PRO A 62 -3.04 -19.42 5.60
CA PRO A 62 -2.26 -18.27 5.19
C PRO A 62 -3.02 -17.26 4.32
N LYS A 63 -3.97 -17.67 3.46
CA LYS A 63 -4.71 -16.73 2.60
C LYS A 63 -5.73 -15.94 3.41
N GLU A 64 -6.50 -16.62 4.26
CA GLU A 64 -7.44 -15.99 5.18
C GLU A 64 -6.73 -15.01 6.14
N THR A 65 -5.61 -15.44 6.73
CA THR A 65 -4.84 -14.61 7.67
C THR A 65 -4.30 -13.33 6.99
N TRP A 66 -3.76 -13.45 5.77
CA TRP A 66 -3.26 -12.30 5.02
C TRP A 66 -4.37 -11.39 4.48
N ALA A 67 -5.57 -11.93 4.22
CA ALA A 67 -6.75 -11.11 3.92
C ALA A 67 -7.12 -10.22 5.11
N LEU A 68 -7.15 -10.77 6.34
CA LEU A 68 -7.39 -10.00 7.55
C LEU A 68 -6.29 -8.95 7.81
N ILE A 69 -5.02 -9.32 7.67
CA ILE A 69 -3.87 -8.39 7.81
C ILE A 69 -4.00 -7.23 6.81
N SER A 70 -4.40 -7.52 5.57
CA SER A 70 -4.58 -6.49 4.53
C SER A 70 -5.68 -5.50 4.91
N ILE A 71 -6.83 -5.97 5.44
CA ILE A 71 -7.89 -5.09 5.94
C ILE A 71 -7.37 -4.18 7.05
N MET A 72 -6.63 -4.74 8.02
CA MET A 72 -6.05 -3.96 9.12
C MET A 72 -5.07 -2.90 8.64
N ILE A 73 -4.20 -3.24 7.67
CA ILE A 73 -3.23 -2.29 7.12
C ILE A 73 -3.92 -1.19 6.31
N TYR A 74 -4.90 -1.53 5.47
CA TYR A 74 -5.68 -0.53 4.74
C TYR A 74 -6.41 0.41 5.69
N ALA A 75 -7.07 -0.13 6.73
CA ALA A 75 -7.73 0.65 7.75
C ALA A 75 -6.74 1.58 8.47
N PHE A 76 -5.57 1.07 8.87
CA PHE A 76 -4.54 1.86 9.54
C PHE A 76 -4.03 3.01 8.67
N VAL A 77 -3.70 2.75 7.40
CA VAL A 77 -3.17 3.78 6.48
C VAL A 77 -4.20 4.89 6.23
N LEU A 78 -5.49 4.57 6.18
CA LEU A 78 -6.54 5.58 6.12
C LEU A 78 -6.69 6.31 7.47
N HIS A 79 -6.57 5.62 8.61
CA HIS A 79 -6.60 6.25 9.94
C HIS A 79 -5.42 7.20 10.18
N MET A 80 -4.26 6.97 9.57
CA MET A 80 -3.11 7.89 9.65
C MET A 80 -3.47 9.31 9.21
N ARG A 81 -4.50 9.48 8.37
CA ARG A 81 -5.01 10.78 7.90
C ARG A 81 -5.67 11.60 9.00
N LEU A 82 -6.27 10.92 9.97
CA LEU A 82 -6.94 11.55 11.11
C LEU A 82 -5.93 12.00 12.18
N ILE A 83 -4.69 11.51 12.12
CA ILE A 83 -3.64 11.78 13.11
C ILE A 83 -2.76 12.94 12.63
N PRO A 84 -2.78 14.11 13.31
CA PRO A 84 -2.04 15.30 12.88
C PRO A 84 -0.52 15.10 12.77
N SER A 85 0.05 14.15 13.50
CA SER A 85 1.47 13.82 13.45
C SER A 85 1.85 12.96 12.22
N LEU A 86 0.91 12.17 11.69
CA LEU A 86 1.18 11.18 10.63
C LEU A 86 0.62 11.57 9.25
N LYS A 87 -0.17 12.65 9.17
CA LYS A 87 -0.79 13.18 7.94
C LYS A 87 0.17 13.75 6.89
N SER A 88 1.46 13.44 6.94
CA SER A 88 2.43 13.87 5.93
C SER A 88 2.15 13.22 4.57
N GLN A 89 2.21 14.01 3.50
CA GLN A 89 2.12 13.55 2.11
C GLN A 89 3.13 12.43 1.80
N PHE A 90 4.36 12.54 2.34
CA PHE A 90 5.40 11.55 2.13
C PHE A 90 5.10 10.27 2.89
N SER A 91 4.75 10.37 4.19
CA SER A 91 4.37 9.22 5.01
C SER A 91 3.20 8.45 4.41
N PHE A 92 2.16 9.15 3.94
CA PHE A 92 1.02 8.53 3.27
C PHE A 92 1.42 7.83 1.96
N THR A 93 2.31 8.45 1.17
CA THR A 93 2.81 7.83 -0.07
C THR A 93 3.52 6.51 0.23
N ILE A 94 4.41 6.47 1.23
CA ILE A 94 5.10 5.24 1.63
C ILE A 94 4.11 4.20 2.18
N ALA A 95 3.21 4.62 3.07
CA ALA A 95 2.21 3.76 3.66
C ALA A 95 1.30 3.12 2.60
N SER A 96 0.88 3.87 1.58
CA SER A 96 0.06 3.35 0.48
C SER A 96 0.77 2.27 -0.35
N ILE A 97 2.08 2.39 -0.55
CA ILE A 97 2.88 1.36 -1.24
C ILE A 97 2.91 0.09 -0.39
N ILE A 98 3.08 0.23 0.93
CA ILE A 98 3.04 -0.90 1.87
C ILE A 98 1.67 -1.58 1.82
N SER A 99 0.57 -0.83 1.89
CA SER A 99 -0.80 -1.36 1.77
C SER A 99 -0.96 -2.19 0.49
N TYR A 100 -0.58 -1.65 -0.66
CA TYR A 100 -0.65 -2.41 -1.91
C TYR A 100 0.22 -3.68 -1.89
N GLY A 101 1.39 -3.61 -1.24
CA GLY A 101 2.25 -4.77 -1.01
C GLY A 101 1.60 -5.90 -0.23
N THR A 102 0.69 -5.61 0.71
CA THR A 102 -0.03 -6.66 1.47
C THR A 102 -0.97 -7.45 0.56
N ILE A 103 -1.61 -6.79 -0.40
CA ILE A 103 -2.45 -7.46 -1.39
C ILE A 103 -1.61 -8.35 -2.30
N LEU A 104 -0.45 -7.87 -2.76
CA LEU A 104 0.49 -8.70 -3.52
C LEU A 104 0.96 -9.90 -2.70
N MET A 105 1.16 -9.74 -1.39
CA MET A 105 1.49 -10.85 -0.50
C MET A 105 0.35 -11.87 -0.42
N THR A 106 -0.92 -11.45 -0.31
CA THR A 106 -2.06 -12.37 -0.31
C THR A 106 -2.21 -13.14 -1.64
N TYR A 107 -2.05 -12.47 -2.78
CA TYR A 107 -2.25 -13.07 -4.11
C TYR A 107 -1.06 -13.90 -4.60
N PHE A 108 0.15 -13.36 -4.50
CA PHE A 108 1.36 -14.02 -4.97
C PHE A 108 2.14 -14.62 -3.81
N GLY A 109 2.33 -13.84 -2.75
CA GLY A 109 3.19 -14.23 -1.65
C GLY A 109 2.73 -15.47 -0.88
N VAL A 110 1.43 -15.68 -0.69
CA VAL A 110 0.95 -16.91 -0.05
C VAL A 110 1.14 -18.12 -0.96
N ASN A 111 1.04 -17.98 -2.27
CA ASN A 111 1.21 -19.10 -3.20
C ASN A 111 2.68 -19.49 -3.38
N PHE A 112 3.59 -18.51 -3.35
CA PHE A 112 5.03 -18.73 -3.51
C PHE A 112 5.76 -18.92 -2.18
N TYR A 113 5.45 -18.20 -1.11
CA TYR A 113 6.29 -18.13 0.09
C TYR A 113 5.75 -18.89 1.31
N LEU A 114 4.46 -19.18 1.35
CA LEU A 114 3.83 -19.93 2.44
C LEU A 114 3.36 -21.30 1.90
N ALA A 115 3.83 -22.38 2.51
CA ALA A 115 3.40 -23.72 2.14
C ALA A 115 1.93 -23.93 2.55
N GLY A 116 1.07 -24.25 1.58
CA GLY A 116 -0.31 -24.66 1.78
C GLY A 116 -0.79 -25.57 0.65
N LEU A 117 -2.01 -26.12 0.77
CA LEU A 117 -2.63 -27.06 -0.19
C LEU A 117 -2.79 -26.53 -1.63
N HIS A 118 -2.39 -25.29 -1.93
CA HIS A 118 -2.52 -24.61 -3.22
C HIS A 118 -1.18 -24.03 -3.74
N SER A 119 -0.03 -24.54 -3.28
CA SER A 119 1.28 -24.12 -3.81
C SER A 119 1.56 -24.85 -5.13
N TYR A 120 1.23 -24.20 -6.25
CA TYR A 120 1.39 -24.75 -7.60
C TYR A 120 2.76 -24.47 -8.23
N ALA A 121 3.61 -23.64 -7.61
CA ALA A 121 4.85 -23.13 -8.20
C ALA A 121 6.05 -23.22 -7.24
N LYS A 122 6.32 -24.42 -6.72
CA LYS A 122 7.45 -24.66 -5.79
C LYS A 122 8.83 -24.48 -6.44
N ASP A 123 8.95 -24.70 -7.75
CA ASP A 123 10.25 -24.71 -8.43
C ASP A 123 10.82 -23.30 -8.72
N ASP A 124 9.98 -22.25 -8.75
CA ASP A 124 10.39 -20.86 -9.04
C ASP A 124 10.53 -19.96 -7.81
N GLN A 125 10.53 -20.55 -6.61
CA GLN A 125 10.50 -19.82 -5.34
C GLN A 125 11.69 -18.86 -5.17
N GLN A 126 12.90 -19.30 -5.54
CA GLN A 126 14.14 -18.51 -5.43
C GLN A 126 14.13 -17.28 -6.34
N ILE A 127 13.59 -17.41 -7.55
CA ILE A 127 13.50 -16.33 -8.53
C ILE A 127 12.49 -15.28 -8.04
N SER A 128 11.39 -15.72 -7.44
CA SER A 128 10.39 -14.83 -6.84
C SER A 128 10.97 -14.01 -5.67
N PHE A 129 11.73 -14.63 -4.77
CA PHE A 129 12.40 -13.92 -3.66
C PHE A 129 13.38 -12.85 -4.15
N LEU A 130 14.14 -13.13 -5.21
CA LEU A 130 15.05 -12.16 -5.82
C LEU A 130 14.28 -10.94 -6.34
N TYR A 131 13.20 -11.16 -7.10
CA TYR A 131 12.39 -10.06 -7.62
C TYR A 131 11.69 -9.26 -6.53
N ALA A 132 11.16 -9.92 -5.49
CA ALA A 132 10.60 -9.25 -4.33
C ALA A 132 11.65 -8.41 -3.59
N GLY A 133 12.86 -8.94 -3.41
CA GLY A 133 13.98 -8.22 -2.81
C GLY A 133 14.41 -7.00 -3.66
N LEU A 134 14.55 -7.18 -4.98
CA LEU A 134 14.94 -6.12 -5.91
C LEU A 134 13.89 -5.00 -5.96
N THR A 135 12.60 -5.34 -5.99
CA THR A 135 11.52 -4.34 -6.00
C THR A 135 11.47 -3.56 -4.69
N LEU A 136 11.64 -4.23 -3.54
CA LEU A 136 11.67 -3.57 -2.24
C LEU A 136 12.89 -2.64 -2.13
N LEU A 137 14.06 -3.09 -2.59
CA LEU A 137 15.28 -2.27 -2.67
C LEU A 137 15.08 -1.05 -3.57
N MET A 138 14.47 -1.23 -4.74
CA MET A 138 14.16 -0.13 -5.67
C MET A 138 13.22 0.91 -5.06
N VAL A 139 12.18 0.47 -4.35
CA VAL A 139 11.28 1.37 -3.60
C VAL A 139 12.02 2.11 -2.48
N CYS A 140 12.88 1.41 -1.73
CA CYS A 140 13.70 2.03 -0.68
C CYS A 140 14.65 3.10 -1.24
N ILE A 141 15.31 2.84 -2.37
CA ILE A 141 16.17 3.83 -3.05
C ILE A 141 15.33 5.04 -3.48
N LEU A 142 14.18 4.83 -4.11
CA LEU A 142 13.29 5.93 -4.52
C LEU A 142 12.82 6.75 -3.31
N ALA A 143 12.44 6.11 -2.21
CA ALA A 143 12.03 6.78 -0.99
C ALA A 143 13.18 7.61 -0.39
N PHE A 144 14.39 7.05 -0.33
CA PHE A 144 15.58 7.72 0.18
C PHE A 144 15.94 8.96 -0.65
N LEU A 145 15.91 8.85 -1.98
CA LEU A 145 16.18 9.98 -2.88
C LEU A 145 15.07 11.04 -2.84
N ALA A 146 13.82 10.63 -2.63
CA ALA A 146 12.66 11.52 -2.57
C ALA A 146 12.62 12.35 -1.28
N TYR A 147 13.03 11.78 -0.14
CA TYR A 147 12.94 12.43 1.17
C TYR A 147 13.61 13.82 1.26
N PRO A 148 14.87 14.03 0.84
CA PRO A 148 15.52 15.35 0.93
C PRO A 148 14.83 16.40 0.07
N LYS A 149 14.32 16.00 -1.12
CA LYS A 149 13.55 16.88 -2.00
C LYS A 149 12.21 17.25 -1.38
N TYR A 150 11.50 16.28 -0.81
CA TYR A 150 10.27 16.49 -0.07
C TYR A 150 10.47 17.49 1.09
N SER A 151 11.49 17.25 1.93
CA SER A 151 11.76 18.11 3.09
C SER A 151 12.12 19.55 2.68
N LYS A 152 12.83 19.72 1.57
CA LYS A 152 13.27 21.05 1.10
C LYS A 152 12.16 21.85 0.43
N TYR A 153 11.31 21.21 -0.37
CA TYR A 153 10.39 21.92 -1.28
C TYR A 153 8.90 21.80 -0.91
N LEU A 154 8.49 20.73 -0.24
CA LEU A 154 7.07 20.40 -0.05
C LEU A 154 6.63 20.46 1.42
N LYS A 155 7.49 20.08 2.37
CA LYS A 155 7.15 19.97 3.81
C LYS A 155 6.54 21.23 4.43
N ASN A 156 7.04 22.42 4.07
CA ASN A 156 6.58 23.70 4.64
C ASN A 156 5.58 24.47 3.76
N ASN A 157 5.14 23.88 2.64
CA ASN A 157 4.33 24.59 1.67
C ASN A 157 2.85 24.60 2.09
N ARG A 158 2.45 25.58 2.92
CA ARG A 158 1.11 25.68 3.52
C ARG A 158 -0.05 25.71 2.51
N LYS A 159 0.18 26.19 1.28
CA LYS A 159 -0.84 26.23 0.21
C LYS A 159 -1.33 24.84 -0.24
N PHE A 160 -0.54 23.80 0.01
CA PHE A 160 -0.82 22.45 -0.50
C PHE A 160 -0.80 21.39 0.61
N ASN A 161 -0.85 21.84 1.87
CA ASN A 161 -0.90 20.94 3.00
C ASN A 161 -2.26 20.22 3.04
N LEU A 162 -2.24 18.94 3.39
CA LEU A 162 -3.45 18.09 3.39
C LEU A 162 -4.49 18.51 4.44
N ASP A 163 -4.12 19.44 5.33
CA ASP A 163 -4.93 20.05 6.39
C ASP A 163 -6.14 20.85 5.91
N GLN A 164 -6.23 21.13 4.60
CA GLN A 164 -7.32 21.89 3.99
C GLN A 164 -8.43 21.00 3.39
N LEU A 165 -8.42 19.70 3.68
CA LEU A 165 -9.50 18.75 3.41
C LEU A 165 -10.16 18.38 4.74
#